data_AF-A0A1B6LV19-F1
#
_entry.id   AF-A0A1B6LV19-F1
#
_cell.length_a   1.000
_cell.length_b   1.000
_cell.length_c   1.000
_cell.angle_alpha   90.00
_cell.angle_beta   90.00
_cell.angle_gamma   90.00
#
_symmetry.space_group_name_H-M   'P 1'
#
loop_
_entity.id
_entity.type
_entity.pdbx_description
1 polymer ?
#
loop_
_entity_poly.entity_id
_entity_poly.type
_entity_poly.pdbx_seq_one_letter_code
_entity_poly.pdbx_strand_id
1 'polypeptide(L)'
;ARKPVGTKENPGRTCKDLFYGHPQFTSGWYWIDPNLGMSDDAIYVFCDMSAGGETCVFPDVHSSQMPNIPWRKDHGESGWYSTLRGGFRITYETTGVVQMTFLRLLHELGYQNFTYTCINGAAWLDQATGGYDRALRLLADNDQEFSHDSH
;
A
#
# COMPACT_ATOMS: atom_id res chain seq x y z
N ALA A 1 1.43 -29.26 15.59
CA ALA A 1 0.57 -28.41 14.74
C ALA A 1 1.09 -28.49 13.31
N ARG A 2 0.21 -28.57 12.30
CA ARG A 2 0.62 -28.46 10.89
C ARG A 2 1.14 -27.04 10.65
N LYS A 3 2.29 -26.91 9.99
CA LYS A 3 2.81 -25.60 9.57
C LYS A 3 2.25 -25.31 8.17
N PRO A 4 1.37 -24.30 8.00
CA PRO A 4 0.87 -23.95 6.68
C PRO A 4 2.02 -23.57 5.75
N VAL A 5 1.92 -23.88 4.46
CA VAL A 5 3.02 -23.70 3.48
C VAL A 5 2.82 -22.48 2.57
N GLY A 6 1.73 -21.73 2.73
CA GLY A 6 1.48 -20.52 1.97
C GLY A 6 0.96 -20.76 0.55
N THR A 7 0.30 -21.89 0.32
CA THR A 7 -0.45 -22.17 -0.92
C THR A 7 -1.92 -21.80 -0.75
N LYS A 8 -2.69 -21.70 -1.83
CA LYS A 8 -4.11 -21.36 -1.76
C LYS A 8 -4.91 -22.35 -0.90
N GLU A 9 -4.56 -23.62 -0.94
CA GLU A 9 -5.21 -24.69 -0.17
C GLU A 9 -4.73 -24.77 1.28
N ASN A 10 -3.60 -24.13 1.60
CA ASN A 10 -3.00 -24.15 2.93
C ASN A 10 -2.26 -22.81 3.19
N PRO A 11 -3.00 -21.69 3.27
CA PRO A 11 -2.42 -20.36 3.41
C PRO A 11 -1.76 -20.20 4.78
N GLY A 12 -0.68 -19.42 4.82
CA GLY A 12 -0.10 -18.98 6.10
C GLY A 12 -1.03 -17.97 6.78
N ARG A 13 -0.88 -17.70 8.08
CA ARG A 13 -1.66 -16.60 8.69
C ARG A 13 -1.11 -15.23 8.26
N THR A 14 0.21 -15.07 8.31
CA THR A 14 0.94 -13.90 7.83
C THR A 14 2.25 -14.34 7.16
N CYS A 15 2.90 -13.44 6.42
CA CYS A 15 4.25 -13.69 5.90
C CYS A 15 5.26 -13.92 7.03
N LYS A 16 5.08 -13.26 8.17
CA LYS A 16 5.92 -13.43 9.37
C LYS A 16 5.79 -14.82 9.98
N ASP A 17 4.57 -15.37 10.00
CA ASP A 17 4.35 -16.75 10.43
C ASP A 17 4.99 -17.77 9.49
N LEU A 18 4.94 -17.52 8.16
CA LEU A 18 5.63 -18.35 7.16
C LEU A 18 7.15 -18.28 7.34
N PHE A 19 7.70 -17.08 7.55
CA PHE A 19 9.12 -16.86 7.80
C PHE A 19 9.64 -17.65 9.02
N TYR A 20 8.95 -17.59 10.17
CA TYR A 20 9.34 -18.37 11.35
C TYR A 20 9.07 -19.87 11.20
N GLY A 21 8.01 -20.22 10.48
CA GLY A 21 7.61 -21.61 10.24
C GLY A 21 8.59 -22.35 9.34
N HIS A 22 9.13 -21.65 8.34
CA HIS A 22 9.91 -22.20 7.22
C HIS A 22 11.13 -21.32 6.89
N PRO A 23 12.23 -21.41 7.67
CA PRO A 23 13.43 -20.59 7.45
C PRO A 23 14.09 -20.76 6.07
N GLN A 24 13.76 -21.83 5.35
CA GLN A 24 14.23 -22.10 3.99
C GLN A 24 13.43 -21.37 2.90
N PHE A 25 12.32 -20.71 3.25
CA PHE A 25 11.52 -19.96 2.28
C PHE A 25 12.25 -18.68 1.85
N THR A 26 12.00 -18.27 0.62
CA THR A 26 12.63 -17.08 0.02
C THR A 26 11.56 -16.04 -0.25
N SER A 27 11.97 -14.78 -0.46
CA SER A 27 11.01 -13.72 -0.79
C SER A 27 10.26 -14.07 -2.08
N GLY A 28 8.96 -13.87 -2.08
CA GLY A 28 8.11 -14.34 -3.17
C GLY A 28 6.62 -14.17 -2.89
N TRP A 29 5.80 -14.66 -3.80
CA TRP A 29 4.35 -14.57 -3.68
C TRP A 29 3.77 -15.79 -2.96
N TYR A 30 2.96 -15.54 -1.94
CA TYR A 30 2.34 -16.55 -1.10
C TYR A 30 0.87 -16.22 -0.83
N TRP A 31 0.10 -17.26 -0.50
CA TRP A 31 -1.25 -17.09 0.01
C TRP A 31 -1.23 -17.01 1.53
N ILE A 32 -1.90 -16.00 2.07
CA ILE A 32 -2.11 -15.84 3.50
C ILE A 32 -3.58 -15.62 3.84
N ASP A 33 -3.98 -16.06 5.03
CA ASP A 33 -5.30 -15.85 5.61
C ASP A 33 -5.17 -15.24 7.03
N PRO A 34 -5.04 -13.90 7.12
CA PRO A 34 -4.96 -13.17 8.39
C PRO A 34 -6.14 -13.41 9.34
N ASN A 35 -7.36 -13.60 8.79
CA ASN A 35 -8.59 -13.73 9.57
C ASN A 35 -8.82 -15.15 10.13
N LEU A 36 -8.07 -16.17 9.64
CA LEU A 36 -8.12 -17.58 10.06
C LEU A 36 -9.49 -18.28 9.87
N GLY A 37 -10.38 -17.71 9.08
CA GLY A 37 -11.73 -18.16 8.85
C GLY A 37 -11.82 -19.20 7.74
N MET A 38 -12.62 -18.87 6.72
CA MET A 38 -12.76 -19.71 5.53
C MET A 38 -11.64 -19.36 4.56
N SER A 39 -10.71 -20.29 4.30
CA SER A 39 -9.54 -20.06 3.44
C SER A 39 -9.84 -19.61 2.00
N ASP A 40 -11.10 -19.65 1.57
CA ASP A 40 -11.55 -19.19 0.26
C ASP A 40 -11.37 -17.67 0.08
N ASP A 41 -11.32 -16.91 1.17
CA ASP A 41 -11.05 -15.46 1.17
C ASP A 41 -9.58 -15.11 1.47
N ALA A 42 -8.68 -16.10 1.44
CA ALA A 42 -7.25 -15.88 1.54
C ALA A 42 -6.76 -14.93 0.45
N ILE A 43 -5.74 -14.14 0.77
CA ILE A 43 -5.18 -13.11 -0.10
C ILE A 43 -3.81 -13.51 -0.63
N TYR A 44 -3.52 -13.12 -1.86
CA TYR A 44 -2.25 -13.39 -2.52
C TYR A 44 -1.34 -12.17 -2.42
N VAL A 45 -0.25 -12.30 -1.67
CA VAL A 45 0.62 -11.18 -1.27
C VAL A 45 2.07 -11.51 -1.56
N PHE A 46 2.92 -10.49 -1.59
CA PHE A 46 4.36 -10.69 -1.62
C PHE A 46 4.87 -10.75 -0.18
N CYS A 47 5.56 -11.83 0.16
CA CYS A 47 6.27 -11.96 1.43
C CYS A 47 7.74 -11.63 1.21
N ASP A 48 8.24 -10.60 1.88
CA ASP A 48 9.67 -10.33 1.92
C ASP A 48 10.32 -11.06 3.10
N MET A 49 10.80 -12.28 2.81
CA MET A 49 11.51 -13.10 3.80
C MET A 49 12.88 -12.51 4.17
N SER A 50 13.47 -11.69 3.29
CA SER A 50 14.72 -11.00 3.58
C SER A 50 14.54 -9.85 4.59
N ALA A 51 13.34 -9.28 4.64
CA ALA A 51 12.93 -8.26 5.61
C ALA A 51 12.26 -8.87 6.86
N GLY A 52 12.54 -10.13 7.19
CA GLY A 52 11.96 -10.79 8.37
C GLY A 52 10.49 -11.18 8.23
N GLY A 53 10.02 -11.38 6.99
CA GLY A 53 8.67 -11.82 6.69
C GLY A 53 7.65 -10.69 6.60
N GLU A 54 8.03 -9.54 6.05
CA GLU A 54 7.09 -8.45 5.80
C GLU A 54 6.00 -8.88 4.82
N THR A 55 4.77 -8.44 5.11
CA THR A 55 3.60 -8.70 4.28
C THR A 55 3.34 -7.51 3.37
N CYS A 56 3.65 -7.64 2.08
CA CYS A 56 3.47 -6.58 1.10
C CYS A 56 2.19 -6.81 0.29
N VAL A 57 1.22 -5.94 0.52
CA VAL A 57 -0.02 -5.86 -0.28
C VAL A 57 0.15 -4.79 -1.35
N PHE A 58 -0.26 -5.10 -2.59
CA PHE A 58 -0.15 -4.18 -3.72
C PHE A 58 -1.49 -3.51 -4.01
N PRO A 59 -1.48 -2.25 -4.48
CA PRO A 59 -2.71 -1.56 -4.83
C PRO A 59 -3.33 -2.20 -6.08
N ASP A 60 -4.63 -1.99 -6.25
CA ASP A 60 -5.40 -2.55 -7.36
C ASP A 60 -4.77 -2.14 -8.71
N VAL A 61 -4.95 -2.97 -9.74
CA VAL A 61 -4.27 -2.80 -11.05
C VAL A 61 -4.46 -1.41 -11.66
N HIS A 62 -5.68 -0.86 -11.55
CA HIS A 62 -5.98 0.48 -12.06
C HIS A 62 -5.23 1.59 -11.31
N SER A 63 -4.85 1.34 -10.05
CA SER A 63 -4.05 2.25 -9.23
C SER A 63 -2.53 2.07 -9.45
N SER A 64 -2.06 0.83 -9.60
CA SER A 64 -0.62 0.55 -9.79
C SER A 64 -0.10 0.80 -11.20
N GLN A 65 -0.95 0.68 -12.23
CA GLN A 65 -0.53 0.79 -13.65
C GLN A 65 -0.93 2.13 -14.29
N MET A 66 -1.03 3.19 -13.49
CA MET A 66 -1.47 4.48 -14.00
C MET A 66 -0.39 5.14 -14.89
N PRO A 67 -0.67 5.47 -16.17
CA PRO A 67 0.28 6.19 -17.00
C PRO A 67 0.54 7.60 -16.47
N ASN A 68 1.71 8.14 -16.81
CA ASN A 68 2.07 9.53 -16.50
C ASN A 68 1.22 10.50 -17.33
N ILE A 69 0.09 10.93 -16.77
CA ILE A 69 -0.79 11.93 -17.36
C ILE A 69 -0.50 13.29 -16.71
N PRO A 70 -0.29 14.36 -17.49
CA PRO A 70 -0.14 15.71 -16.94
C PRO A 70 -1.51 16.24 -16.50
N TRP A 71 -1.86 15.95 -15.26
CA TRP A 71 -3.11 16.43 -14.64
C TRP A 71 -3.08 17.95 -14.50
N ARG A 72 -4.14 18.61 -14.96
CA ARG A 72 -4.31 20.06 -14.83
C ARG A 72 -5.42 20.34 -13.83
N LYS A 73 -5.16 21.28 -12.93
CA LYS A 73 -6.19 21.85 -12.06
C LYS A 73 -7.18 22.62 -12.94
N ASP A 74 -8.46 22.39 -12.73
CA ASP A 74 -9.48 23.21 -13.37
C ASP A 74 -9.67 24.50 -12.57
N HIS A 75 -9.79 25.63 -13.25
CA HIS A 75 -10.10 26.95 -12.67
C HIS A 75 -9.30 27.44 -11.43
N GLY A 76 -8.12 26.87 -11.15
CA GLY A 76 -7.24 27.34 -10.07
C GLY A 76 -7.58 26.80 -8.67
N GLU A 77 -8.54 25.89 -8.54
CA GLU A 77 -8.86 25.27 -7.26
C GLU A 77 -7.82 24.21 -6.86
N SER A 78 -7.42 24.23 -5.59
CA SER A 78 -6.68 23.14 -4.97
C SER A 78 -7.65 22.00 -4.65
N GLY A 79 -7.36 20.81 -5.15
CA GLY A 79 -8.17 19.62 -4.86
C GLY A 79 -7.29 18.37 -4.79
N TRP A 80 -7.86 17.31 -4.22
CA TRP A 80 -7.24 16.01 -4.21
C TRP A 80 -7.14 15.44 -5.62
N TYR A 81 -6.14 14.59 -5.86
CA TYR A 81 -6.02 13.87 -7.13
C TYR A 81 -7.34 13.21 -7.56
N SER A 82 -8.07 12.61 -6.61
CA SER A 82 -9.36 11.95 -6.85
C SER A 82 -10.49 12.87 -7.30
N THR A 83 -10.40 14.19 -7.12
CA THR A 83 -11.42 15.15 -7.56
C THR A 83 -11.11 15.73 -8.93
N LEU A 84 -9.91 15.50 -9.47
CA LEU A 84 -9.54 15.94 -10.82
C LEU A 84 -10.30 15.11 -11.86
N ARG A 85 -10.55 15.70 -13.03
CA ARG A 85 -11.20 14.99 -14.14
C ARG A 85 -10.38 13.78 -14.56
N GLY A 86 -10.91 12.58 -14.29
CA GLY A 86 -10.24 11.30 -14.57
C GLY A 86 -9.32 10.80 -13.46
N GLY A 87 -9.16 11.57 -12.38
CA GLY A 87 -8.49 11.12 -11.17
C GLY A 87 -9.36 10.15 -10.37
N PHE A 88 -8.73 9.44 -9.44
CA PHE A 88 -9.38 8.41 -8.62
C PHE A 88 -8.66 8.25 -7.27
N ARG A 89 -9.23 7.47 -6.35
CA ARG A 89 -8.57 7.12 -5.09
C ARG A 89 -7.68 5.90 -5.31
N ILE A 90 -6.49 5.88 -4.72
CA ILE A 90 -5.66 4.68 -4.70
C ILE A 90 -6.37 3.64 -3.84
N THR A 91 -6.63 2.45 -4.38
CA THR A 91 -7.41 1.41 -3.70
C THR A 91 -6.62 0.12 -3.50
N TYR A 92 -7.05 -0.61 -2.49
CA TYR A 92 -6.62 -1.97 -2.13
C TYR A 92 -7.86 -2.87 -1.95
N GLU A 93 -8.94 -2.56 -2.69
CA GLU A 93 -10.27 -3.16 -2.48
C GLU A 93 -10.25 -4.67 -2.74
N THR A 94 -9.40 -5.13 -3.67
CA THR A 94 -9.25 -6.57 -3.96
C THR A 94 -8.73 -7.38 -2.77
N THR A 95 -8.05 -6.75 -1.80
CA THR A 95 -7.62 -7.41 -0.56
C THR A 95 -8.79 -7.60 0.41
N GLY A 96 -9.81 -6.75 0.32
CA GLY A 96 -10.96 -6.77 1.22
C GLY A 96 -10.69 -6.12 2.58
N VAL A 97 -11.71 -5.43 3.11
CA VAL A 97 -11.62 -4.67 4.37
C VAL A 97 -11.27 -5.58 5.54
N VAL A 98 -11.88 -6.77 5.63
CA VAL A 98 -11.64 -7.72 6.74
C VAL A 98 -10.17 -8.12 6.79
N GLN A 99 -9.61 -8.60 5.68
CA GLN A 99 -8.21 -9.03 5.67
C GLN A 99 -7.25 -7.86 5.96
N MET A 100 -7.54 -6.67 5.43
CA MET A 100 -6.75 -5.47 5.73
C MET A 100 -6.81 -5.08 7.22
N THR A 101 -7.98 -5.19 7.86
CA THR A 101 -8.12 -4.95 9.31
C THR A 101 -7.29 -5.92 10.12
N PHE A 102 -7.33 -7.22 9.79
CA PHE A 102 -6.50 -8.22 10.50
C PHE A 102 -5.01 -8.00 10.26
N LEU A 103 -4.59 -7.61 9.06
CA LEU A 103 -3.19 -7.23 8.81
C LEU A 103 -2.76 -6.07 9.71
N ARG A 104 -3.57 -5.01 9.84
CA ARG A 104 -3.30 -3.88 10.75
C ARG A 104 -3.22 -4.31 12.22
N LEU A 105 -4.03 -5.27 12.65
CA LEU A 105 -4.00 -5.80 14.02
C LEU A 105 -2.79 -6.71 14.31
N LEU A 106 -2.29 -7.41 13.29
CA LEU A 106 -1.22 -8.41 13.42
C LEU A 106 0.18 -7.81 13.22
N HIS A 107 0.29 -6.55 12.82
CA HIS A 107 1.56 -5.86 12.59
C HIS A 107 1.64 -4.59 13.44
N GLU A 108 2.84 -4.31 13.95
CA GLU A 108 3.11 -3.12 14.76
C GLU A 108 3.32 -1.87 13.90
N LEU A 109 3.89 -2.05 12.72
CA LEU A 109 4.26 -0.98 11.80
C LEU A 109 3.74 -1.30 10.40
N GLY A 110 3.42 -0.25 9.66
CA GLY A 110 3.11 -0.30 8.23
C GLY A 110 3.72 0.90 7.54
N TYR A 111 4.26 0.69 6.34
CA TYR A 111 4.84 1.74 5.53
C TYR A 111 4.42 1.56 4.06
N GLN A 112 4.45 2.65 3.30
CA GLN A 112 4.09 2.66 1.89
C GLN A 112 4.99 3.63 1.15
N ASN A 113 5.53 3.19 0.01
CA ASN A 113 6.31 4.05 -0.87
C ASN A 113 5.41 4.58 -1.99
N PHE A 114 5.44 5.89 -2.21
CA PHE A 114 4.69 6.56 -3.26
C PHE A 114 5.65 7.37 -4.15
N THR A 115 5.51 7.25 -5.47
CA THR A 115 6.33 8.00 -6.43
C THR A 115 5.46 8.99 -7.18
N TYR A 116 5.79 10.27 -7.07
CA TYR A 116 5.16 11.35 -7.82
C TYR A 116 6.06 11.78 -8.99
N THR A 117 5.54 11.67 -10.21
CA THR A 117 6.22 12.15 -11.43
C THR A 117 5.65 13.51 -11.83
N CYS A 118 6.51 14.50 -12.03
CA CYS A 118 6.11 15.88 -12.29
C CYS A 118 6.84 16.54 -13.46
N ILE A 119 6.18 17.52 -14.07
CA ILE A 119 6.77 18.46 -15.04
C ILE A 119 6.47 19.87 -14.53
N ASN A 120 7.51 20.67 -14.27
CA ASN A 120 7.39 22.04 -13.74
C ASN A 120 6.57 22.14 -12.43
N GLY A 121 6.58 21.11 -11.60
CA GLY A 121 5.92 21.07 -10.29
C GLY A 121 6.90 20.73 -9.18
N ALA A 122 6.77 21.37 -8.03
CA ALA A 122 7.49 20.98 -6.83
C ALA A 122 6.77 19.79 -6.16
N ALA A 123 7.52 18.79 -5.71
CA ALA A 123 6.97 17.66 -4.96
C ALA A 123 7.11 17.86 -3.44
N TRP A 124 8.14 18.59 -3.03
CA TRP A 124 8.48 18.83 -1.62
C TRP A 124 8.96 20.28 -1.45
N LEU A 125 10.25 20.56 -1.66
CA LEU A 125 10.81 21.92 -1.63
C LEU A 125 10.60 22.63 -2.97
N ASP A 126 10.04 23.84 -2.94
CA ASP A 126 10.02 24.75 -4.09
C ASP A 126 11.29 25.61 -4.08
N GLN A 127 12.20 25.34 -5.03
CA GLN A 127 13.48 26.05 -5.12
C GLN A 127 13.33 27.54 -5.46
N ALA A 128 12.24 27.95 -6.11
CA ALA A 128 12.05 29.35 -6.51
C ALA A 128 11.66 30.24 -5.33
N THR A 129 10.89 29.69 -4.39
CA THR A 129 10.41 30.40 -3.20
C THR A 129 11.21 30.05 -1.94
N GLY A 130 11.94 28.93 -1.95
CA GLY A 130 12.63 28.37 -0.79
C GLY A 130 11.69 27.76 0.26
N GLY A 131 10.41 27.58 -0.08
CA GLY A 131 9.36 27.11 0.84
C GLY A 131 8.75 25.77 0.46
N TYR A 132 7.77 25.34 1.24
CA TYR A 132 7.05 24.07 1.08
C TYR A 132 5.56 24.25 0.75
N ASP A 133 5.14 25.47 0.39
CA ASP A 133 3.74 25.79 0.08
C ASP A 133 3.16 24.94 -1.09
N ARG A 134 4.05 24.39 -1.91
CA ARG A 134 3.72 23.52 -3.05
C ARG A 134 4.06 22.05 -2.81
N ALA A 135 4.45 21.67 -1.60
CA ALA A 135 4.70 20.29 -1.24
C ALA A 135 3.43 19.44 -1.41
N LEU A 136 3.62 18.17 -1.77
CA LEU A 136 2.52 17.21 -1.83
C LEU A 136 1.93 16.99 -0.43
N ARG A 137 0.64 16.68 -0.45
CA ARG A 137 -0.11 16.19 0.71
C ARG A 137 -0.68 14.83 0.35
N LEU A 138 -0.61 13.89 1.27
CA LEU A 138 -1.16 12.54 1.13
C LEU A 138 -2.29 12.36 2.13
N LEU A 139 -3.44 11.88 1.67
CA LEU A 139 -4.58 11.58 2.53
C LEU A 139 -4.63 10.07 2.78
N ALA A 140 -4.54 9.67 4.05
CA ALA A 140 -4.64 8.28 4.45
C ALA A 140 -6.09 7.82 4.64
N ASP A 141 -6.25 6.50 4.81
CA ASP A 141 -7.54 5.83 4.96
C ASP A 141 -8.34 6.25 6.21
N ASN A 142 -7.66 6.78 7.23
CA ASN A 142 -8.23 7.30 8.46
C ASN A 142 -8.46 8.83 8.43
N ASP A 143 -8.53 9.43 7.24
CA ASP A 143 -8.64 10.87 7.00
C ASP A 143 -7.48 11.72 7.53
N GLN A 144 -6.37 11.10 7.93
CA GLN A 144 -5.15 11.80 8.33
C GLN A 144 -4.42 12.33 7.10
N GLU A 145 -4.02 13.59 7.15
CA GLU A 145 -3.20 14.24 6.12
C GLU A 145 -1.72 14.17 6.52
N PHE A 146 -0.89 13.68 5.60
CA PHE A 146 0.57 13.74 5.67
C PHE A 146 1.08 14.86 4.76
N SER A 147 1.69 15.86 5.37
CA SER A 147 2.31 17.03 4.75
C SER A 147 3.84 17.00 4.91
N HIS A 148 4.52 18.07 4.49
CA HIS A 148 5.99 18.13 4.55
C HIS A 148 6.58 18.13 5.97
N ASP A 149 5.76 18.47 6.97
CA ASP A 149 6.10 18.59 8.39
C ASP A 149 5.44 17.51 9.24
N SER A 150 4.73 16.57 8.61
CA SER A 150 4.17 15.42 9.32
C SER A 150 5.29 14.46 9.75
N HIS A 151 5.28 14.09 11.03
CA HIS A 151 6.18 13.11 11.66
C HIS A 151 5.48 11.77 11.85
#